data_AF-A0A1W2FRQ6-F1
#
_entry.id   AF-A0A1W2FRQ6-F1
#
_cell.length_a   1.000
_cell.length_b   1.000
_cell.length_c   1.000
_cell.angle_alpha   90.00
_cell.angle_beta   90.00
_cell.angle_gamma   90.00
#
_symmetry.space_group_name_H-M   'P 1'
#
loop_
_entity.id
_entity.type
_entity.pdbx_description
1 polymer ?
#
loop_
_entity_poly.entity_id
_entity_poly.type
_entity_poly.pdbx_seq_one_letter_code
_entity_poly.pdbx_strand_id
1 'polypeptide(L)'
;MTVTLVPPPTTYDEERDIEFRKKGARSMHLRQIFGWIRTHLDSVIALTLAVVVSIGGLADKVGSSVVTNATLATLAILAVSVIRTRATLIDMTGRLGEVQTSLRDSTQSPSADLLFSTQSTEFPIIRNAKSDASFVQETGSLVSETVKSEIASLLRRGGRVQIVASAPDRPTATLLALRNANIGAEDILRRRDSFRAHLRDLAQQVGRNAERLEVRWLPYPVDSTYVIVDQESTSLAERRALVRLAGYRIPFSEKLDFEFDALSSPHVFSHYKDEFEHLFASAHKVVLVEGPPRIGKTSAFMKLVEEVDLMDSAYYAISPALYTSEPAQERRGFALKTSDRAGQEEFARRLGDRNYELVSNAWPDVVPRLHAALSDRRLIILDEIGDLQIKDPSFVRLIQSVLEDPSATMIASISESWADPFARIKTHPRVSLYRMDNESRSSVEAAIKKELQTALRTISIMNDHRGAE
;
A
#
# COMPACT_ATOMS: atom_id res chain seq x y z
N MET A 1 -5.29 -6.17 34.84
CA MET A 1 -4.65 -6.91 33.74
C MET A 1 -3.18 -6.53 33.76
N THR A 2 -2.33 -7.40 34.29
CA THR A 2 -0.90 -7.13 34.51
C THR A 2 -0.15 -7.67 33.30
N VAL A 3 0.47 -6.79 32.51
CA VAL A 3 1.23 -7.17 31.31
C VAL A 3 2.65 -7.53 31.74
N THR A 4 2.98 -8.81 31.64
CA THR A 4 4.34 -9.32 31.87
C THR A 4 5.13 -9.20 30.56
N LEU A 5 6.14 -8.34 30.53
CA LEU A 5 7.05 -8.20 29.40
C LEU A 5 8.07 -9.34 29.40
N VAL A 6 8.18 -10.04 28.26
CA VAL A 6 9.20 -11.07 28.01
C VAL A 6 10.52 -10.36 27.66
N PRO A 7 11.65 -10.66 28.36
CA PRO A 7 12.93 -10.07 28.02
C PRO A 7 13.49 -10.69 26.72
N PRO A 8 14.21 -9.90 25.90
CA PRO A 8 14.82 -10.41 24.67
C PRO A 8 16.00 -11.35 24.97
N PRO A 9 16.34 -12.25 24.02
CA PRO A 9 17.41 -13.22 24.21
C PRO A 9 18.77 -12.53 24.28
N THR A 10 19.45 -12.69 25.41
CA THR A 10 20.83 -12.25 25.64
C THR A 10 21.79 -13.41 25.43
N THR A 11 22.46 -13.44 24.28
CA THR A 11 23.83 -13.98 24.12
C THR A 11 24.46 -13.37 22.87
N TYR A 12 24.80 -12.08 22.96
CA TYR A 12 25.77 -11.46 22.06
C TYR A 12 27.16 -11.73 22.65
N ASP A 13 28.01 -12.44 21.91
CA ASP A 13 29.37 -12.83 22.33
C ASP A 13 30.30 -11.61 22.22
N GLU A 14 30.25 -10.73 23.23
CA GLU A 14 31.02 -9.47 23.30
C GLU A 14 32.54 -9.69 23.18
N GLU A 15 33.05 -10.85 23.59
CA GLU A 15 34.49 -11.13 23.55
C GLU A 15 35.01 -11.28 22.11
N ARG A 16 34.24 -11.91 21.21
CA ARG A 16 34.59 -12.02 19.79
C ARG A 16 34.58 -10.68 19.07
N ASP A 17 33.66 -9.79 19.43
CA ASP A 17 33.50 -8.49 18.77
C ASP A 17 34.62 -7.51 19.18
N ILE A 18 35.12 -7.61 20.42
CA ILE A 18 36.27 -6.83 20.90
C ILE A 18 37.57 -7.26 20.19
N GLU A 19 37.78 -8.56 19.96
CA GLU A 19 38.97 -9.06 19.27
C GLU A 19 38.97 -8.68 17.77
N PHE A 20 37.78 -8.71 17.14
CA PHE A 20 37.59 -8.29 15.75
C PHE A 20 37.84 -6.77 15.57
N ARG A 21 37.35 -5.95 16.51
CA ARG A 21 37.61 -4.49 16.52
C ARG A 21 39.09 -4.15 16.73
N LYS A 22 39.83 -4.91 17.55
CA LYS A 22 41.28 -4.70 17.75
C LYS A 22 42.10 -5.04 16.50
N LYS A 23 41.76 -6.11 15.76
CA LYS A 23 42.40 -6.43 14.47
C LYS A 23 42.04 -5.42 13.38
N GLY A 24 40.79 -4.97 13.33
CA GLY A 24 40.35 -3.90 12.44
C GLY A 24 41.11 -2.58 12.66
N ALA A 25 41.23 -2.14 13.91
CA ALA A 25 41.89 -0.88 14.27
C ALA A 25 43.38 -0.83 13.89
N ARG A 26 44.13 -1.93 14.07
CA ARG A 26 45.54 -1.99 13.66
C ARG A 26 45.73 -1.93 12.14
N SER A 27 44.86 -2.60 11.38
CA SER A 27 44.90 -2.56 9.91
C SER A 27 44.52 -1.17 9.36
N MET A 28 43.63 -0.47 10.06
CA MET A 28 43.17 0.88 9.70
C MET A 28 44.28 1.91 9.92
N HIS A 29 45.01 1.83 11.03
CA HIS A 29 46.15 2.73 11.30
C HIS A 29 47.29 2.56 10.29
N LEU A 30 47.65 1.33 9.91
CA LEU A 30 48.69 1.11 8.90
C LEU A 30 48.28 1.65 7.52
N ARG A 31 47.01 1.48 7.12
CA ARG A 31 46.49 2.05 5.86
C ARG A 31 46.44 3.58 5.90
N GLN A 32 46.09 4.18 7.03
CA GLN A 32 46.11 5.63 7.22
C GLN A 32 47.53 6.20 7.17
N ILE A 33 48.50 5.56 7.83
CA ILE A 33 49.91 5.96 7.79
C ILE A 33 50.46 5.85 6.37
N PHE A 34 50.20 4.74 5.67
CA PHE A 34 50.68 4.55 4.30
C PHE A 34 50.01 5.53 3.32
N GLY A 35 48.71 5.80 3.51
CA GLY A 35 48.00 6.84 2.78
C GLY A 35 48.60 8.22 3.02
N TRP A 36 48.90 8.55 4.27
CA TRP A 36 49.53 9.80 4.67
C TRP A 36 50.93 9.95 4.05
N ILE A 37 51.78 8.92 4.15
CA ILE A 37 53.13 8.91 3.56
C ILE A 37 53.04 9.10 2.04
N ARG A 38 52.12 8.43 1.36
CA ARG A 38 51.92 8.60 -0.09
C ARG A 38 51.49 10.03 -0.45
N THR A 39 50.64 10.66 0.35
CA THR A 39 50.24 12.07 0.13
C THR A 39 51.33 13.07 0.47
N HIS A 40 52.29 12.72 1.34
CA HIS A 40 53.37 13.60 1.81
C HIS A 40 54.76 13.14 1.36
N LEU A 41 54.82 12.36 0.27
CA LEU A 41 56.05 11.70 -0.20
C LEU A 41 57.19 12.71 -0.40
N ASP A 42 56.88 13.88 -0.94
CA ASP A 42 57.83 14.97 -1.18
C ASP A 42 58.49 15.44 0.13
N SER A 43 57.70 15.64 1.19
CA SER A 43 58.19 16.06 2.51
C SER A 43 58.99 14.94 3.21
N VAL A 44 58.58 13.68 3.05
CA VAL A 44 59.30 12.53 3.61
C VAL A 44 60.66 12.36 2.92
N ILE A 45 60.72 12.53 1.59
CA ILE A 45 61.97 12.47 0.81
C ILE A 45 62.89 13.62 1.21
N ALA A 46 62.39 14.85 1.29
CA ALA A 46 63.16 16.01 1.72
C ALA A 46 63.74 15.83 3.12
N LEU A 47 62.93 15.36 4.08
CA LEU A 47 63.38 15.09 5.45
C LEU A 47 64.43 13.97 5.50
N THR A 48 64.20 12.88 4.76
CA THR A 48 65.15 11.75 4.70
C THR A 48 66.48 12.18 4.09
N LEU A 49 66.45 12.94 2.99
CA LEU A 49 67.64 13.49 2.35
C LEU A 49 68.42 14.40 3.30
N ALA A 50 67.72 15.30 4.00
CA ALA A 50 68.32 16.20 4.98
C ALA A 50 68.98 15.44 6.15
N VAL A 51 68.33 14.39 6.68
CA VAL A 51 68.87 13.55 7.76
C VAL A 51 70.11 12.77 7.29
N VAL A 52 70.03 12.12 6.13
CA VAL A 52 71.14 11.31 5.58
C VAL A 52 72.38 12.18 5.31
N VAL A 53 72.18 13.36 4.72
CA VAL A 53 73.29 14.29 4.42
C VAL A 53 73.86 14.90 5.68
N SER A 54 73.03 15.19 6.70
CA SER A 54 73.50 15.67 8.00
C SER A 54 74.37 14.64 8.72
N ILE A 55 73.94 13.37 8.73
CA ILE A 55 74.72 12.27 9.34
C ILE A 55 76.03 12.04 8.55
N GLY A 56 75.97 12.06 7.22
CA GLY A 56 77.16 11.90 6.36
C GLY A 56 78.17 13.03 6.50
N GLY A 57 77.70 14.27 6.69
CA GLY A 57 78.54 15.43 6.96
C GLY A 57 79.22 15.36 8.32
N LEU A 58 78.53 14.91 9.38
CA LEU A 58 79.13 14.70 10.71
C LEU A 58 80.20 13.62 10.72
N ALA A 59 80.10 12.62 9.83
CA ALA A 59 81.09 11.55 9.69
C ALA A 59 82.29 11.95 8.79
N ASP A 60 82.33 13.18 8.29
CA ASP A 60 83.33 13.72 7.36
C ASP A 60 83.45 12.91 6.04
N LYS A 61 82.40 12.14 5.70
CA LYS A 61 82.36 11.28 4.50
C LYS A 61 81.74 11.97 3.29
N VAL A 62 81.22 13.18 3.46
CA VAL A 62 80.46 13.91 2.44
C VAL A 62 81.08 15.29 2.24
N GLY A 63 81.59 15.55 1.04
CA GLY A 63 82.20 16.84 0.71
C GLY A 63 81.22 18.01 0.75
N SER A 64 81.72 19.22 1.00
CA SER A 64 80.91 20.44 1.11
C SER A 64 80.01 20.70 -0.11
N SER A 65 80.45 20.33 -1.32
CA SER A 65 79.67 20.43 -2.55
C SER A 65 78.40 19.57 -2.54
N VAL A 66 78.46 18.39 -1.92
CA VAL A 66 77.30 17.48 -1.79
C VAL A 66 76.30 18.04 -0.78
N VAL A 67 76.78 18.65 0.31
CA VAL A 67 75.91 19.30 1.30
C VAL A 67 75.15 20.46 0.65
N THR A 68 75.83 21.34 -0.09
CA THR A 68 75.17 22.47 -0.77
C THR A 68 74.13 22.02 -1.79
N ASN A 69 74.44 21.01 -2.61
CA ASN A 69 73.49 20.46 -3.58
C ASN A 69 72.27 19.82 -2.90
N ALA A 70 72.47 19.12 -1.78
CA ALA A 70 71.39 18.54 -1.00
C ALA A 70 70.52 19.61 -0.32
N THR A 71 71.10 20.70 0.18
CA THR A 71 70.35 21.84 0.72
C THR A 71 69.48 22.48 -0.36
N LEU A 72 70.03 22.71 -1.55
CA LEU A 72 69.28 23.25 -2.69
C LEU A 72 68.15 22.31 -3.13
N ALA A 73 68.42 21.00 -3.22
CA ALA A 73 67.39 20.01 -3.53
C ALA A 73 66.27 19.98 -2.48
N THR A 74 66.62 20.05 -1.20
CA THR A 74 65.65 20.09 -0.09
C THR A 74 64.77 21.35 -0.16
N LEU A 75 65.38 22.51 -0.42
CA LEU A 75 64.66 23.78 -0.59
C LEU A 75 63.73 23.76 -1.82
N ALA A 76 64.16 23.17 -2.94
CA ALA A 76 63.34 23.03 -4.13
C ALA A 76 62.12 22.13 -3.88
N ILE A 77 62.31 20.99 -3.20
CA ILE A 77 61.21 20.09 -2.84
C ILE A 77 60.22 20.78 -1.88
N LEU A 78 60.72 21.53 -0.89
CA LEU A 78 59.87 22.32 0.01
C LEU A 78 59.09 23.40 -0.72
N ALA A 79 59.71 24.12 -1.65
CA ALA A 79 59.04 25.14 -2.46
C ALA A 79 57.88 24.55 -3.29
N VAL A 80 58.11 23.41 -3.95
CA VAL A 80 57.07 22.69 -4.70
C VAL A 80 55.95 22.21 -3.79
N SER A 81 56.28 21.69 -2.60
CA SER A 81 55.31 21.24 -1.59
C SER A 81 54.41 22.40 -1.11
N VAL A 82 54.99 23.58 -0.86
CA VAL A 82 54.23 24.79 -0.47
C VAL A 82 53.29 25.24 -1.60
N ILE A 83 53.74 25.24 -2.86
CA ILE A 83 52.90 25.61 -4.02
C ILE A 83 51.72 24.64 -4.15
N ARG A 84 51.98 23.33 -4.05
CA ARG A 84 50.94 22.29 -4.12
C ARG A 84 49.93 22.38 -2.98
N THR A 85 50.40 22.71 -1.77
CA THR A 85 49.54 22.93 -0.60
C THR A 85 48.64 24.14 -0.81
N ARG A 86 49.18 25.25 -1.34
CA ARG A 86 48.37 26.43 -1.69
C ARG A 86 47.33 26.13 -2.76
N ALA A 87 47.68 25.37 -3.80
CA ALA A 87 46.73 24.97 -4.84
C ALA A 87 45.57 24.13 -4.29
N THR A 88 45.87 23.17 -3.40
CA THR A 88 44.85 22.36 -2.72
C THR A 88 43.96 23.22 -1.81
N LEU A 89 44.55 24.19 -1.10
CA LEU A 89 43.79 25.09 -0.23
C LEU A 89 42.83 25.96 -1.04
N ILE A 90 43.26 26.47 -2.20
CA ILE A 90 42.42 27.23 -3.13
C ILE A 90 41.23 26.39 -3.61
N ASP A 91 41.47 25.13 -4.03
CA ASP A 91 40.40 24.20 -4.43
C ASP A 91 39.41 23.93 -3.28
N MET A 92 39.91 23.67 -2.08
CA MET A 92 39.07 23.47 -0.88
C MET A 92 38.24 24.71 -0.54
N THR A 93 38.82 25.91 -0.63
CA THR A 93 38.05 27.16 -0.43
C THR A 93 36.99 27.39 -1.50
N GLY A 94 37.25 26.98 -2.75
CA GLY A 94 36.26 27.01 -3.83
C GLY A 94 35.07 26.10 -3.53
N ARG A 95 35.34 24.83 -3.15
CA ARG A 95 34.30 23.87 -2.77
C ARG A 95 33.54 24.28 -1.51
N LEU A 96 34.22 24.86 -0.52
CA LEU A 96 33.57 25.42 0.66
C LEU A 96 32.67 26.60 0.28
N GLY A 97 33.07 27.41 -0.69
CA GLY A 97 32.22 28.44 -1.28
C GLY A 97 30.96 27.86 -1.91
N GLU A 98 31.06 26.81 -2.72
CA GLU A 98 29.91 26.13 -3.33
C GLU A 98 28.96 25.50 -2.29
N VAL A 99 29.52 24.85 -1.28
CA VAL A 99 28.76 24.28 -0.15
C VAL A 99 28.11 25.39 0.67
N GLN A 100 28.81 26.49 0.94
CA GLN A 100 28.26 27.64 1.66
C GLN A 100 27.18 28.35 0.84
N THR A 101 27.30 28.40 -0.49
CA THR A 101 26.27 28.97 -1.38
C THR A 101 25.04 28.06 -1.42
N SER A 102 25.25 26.75 -1.55
CA SER A 102 24.17 25.75 -1.49
C SER A 102 23.47 25.74 -0.13
N LEU A 103 24.23 25.88 0.97
CA LEU A 103 23.71 26.04 2.34
C LEU A 103 22.99 27.36 2.52
N ARG A 104 23.49 28.46 1.93
CA ARG A 104 22.85 29.77 2.00
C ARG A 104 21.51 29.76 1.27
N ASP A 105 21.47 29.13 0.10
CA ASP A 105 20.24 28.92 -0.67
C ASP A 105 19.26 27.96 0.04
N SER A 106 19.76 26.99 0.81
CA SER A 106 18.93 26.12 1.68
C SER A 106 18.66 26.67 3.09
N THR A 107 19.27 27.79 3.48
CA THR A 107 18.98 28.55 4.72
C THR A 107 18.07 29.74 4.49
N GLN A 108 17.56 29.97 3.26
CA GLN A 108 16.30 30.68 3.15
C GLN A 108 15.32 29.92 4.03
N SER A 109 14.84 30.58 5.09
CA SER A 109 13.89 30.01 6.04
C SER A 109 12.85 29.24 5.23
N PRO A 110 12.57 27.96 5.56
CA PRO A 110 11.64 27.15 4.77
C PRO A 110 10.34 27.92 4.63
N SER A 111 10.15 28.55 3.47
CA SER A 111 8.93 29.29 3.20
C SER A 111 7.91 28.24 2.86
N ALA A 112 6.74 28.32 3.50
CA ALA A 112 5.60 27.51 3.10
C ALA A 112 5.30 27.65 1.59
N ASP A 113 5.67 28.79 0.99
CA ASP A 113 5.50 29.08 -0.43
C ASP A 113 6.37 28.19 -1.35
N LEU A 114 7.45 27.58 -0.83
CA LEU A 114 8.30 26.66 -1.59
C LEU A 114 7.86 25.19 -1.43
N LEU A 115 7.08 24.88 -0.39
CA LEU A 115 6.59 23.53 -0.15
C LEU A 115 5.38 23.22 -1.03
N PHE A 116 4.50 24.21 -1.22
CA PHE A 116 3.26 24.03 -1.97
C PHE A 116 3.38 24.47 -3.43
N SER A 117 2.84 23.65 -4.31
CA SER A 117 2.56 23.94 -5.72
C SER A 117 1.04 23.93 -5.92
N THR A 118 0.58 24.36 -7.10
CA THR A 118 -0.84 24.34 -7.49
C THR A 118 -1.09 23.52 -8.75
N GLN A 119 -0.04 23.00 -9.38
CA GLN A 119 -0.10 22.36 -10.69
C GLN A 119 0.80 21.13 -10.78
N SER A 120 1.04 20.45 -9.65
CA SER A 120 1.80 19.21 -9.69
C SER A 120 1.00 18.14 -10.42
N THR A 121 1.70 17.36 -11.25
CA THR A 121 1.09 16.27 -12.02
C THR A 121 1.48 14.93 -11.41
N GLU A 122 0.53 14.01 -11.31
CA GLU A 122 0.72 12.67 -10.76
C GLU A 122 1.44 11.74 -11.76
N PHE A 123 1.42 12.13 -13.04
CA PHE A 123 1.95 11.34 -14.15
C PHE A 123 3.41 10.88 -13.94
N PRO A 124 4.37 11.74 -13.56
CA PRO A 124 5.75 11.31 -13.34
C PRO A 124 5.88 10.30 -12.19
N ILE A 125 5.06 10.41 -11.16
CA ILE A 125 5.11 9.53 -9.99
C ILE A 125 4.60 8.14 -10.37
N ILE A 126 3.42 8.07 -11.01
CA ILE A 126 2.79 6.80 -11.40
C ILE A 126 3.59 6.10 -12.51
N ARG A 127 4.12 6.86 -13.48
CA ARG A 127 4.95 6.29 -14.55
C ARG A 127 6.16 5.55 -14.01
N ASN A 128 6.75 6.07 -12.92
CA ASN A 128 7.94 5.50 -12.28
C ASN A 128 7.63 4.42 -11.24
N ALA A 129 6.35 4.20 -10.90
CA ALA A 129 5.94 3.16 -9.96
C ALA A 129 6.32 1.75 -10.46
N LYS A 130 6.92 0.96 -9.58
CA LYS A 130 7.44 -0.38 -9.88
C LYS A 130 6.48 -1.48 -9.44
N SER A 131 5.97 -1.40 -8.20
CA SER A 131 5.18 -2.47 -7.56
C SER A 131 3.74 -2.09 -7.30
N ASP A 132 3.48 -0.87 -6.84
CA ASP A 132 2.14 -0.50 -6.38
C ASP A 132 1.85 0.99 -6.51
N ALA A 133 0.55 1.31 -6.61
CA ALA A 133 0.04 2.67 -6.59
C ALA A 133 -1.30 2.73 -5.85
N SER A 134 -1.37 3.61 -4.86
CA SER A 134 -2.51 3.83 -3.96
C SER A 134 -3.06 5.24 -4.19
N PHE A 135 -4.37 5.37 -4.39
CA PHE A 135 -5.03 6.62 -4.74
C PHE A 135 -6.14 6.96 -3.77
N VAL A 136 -6.22 8.21 -3.33
CA VAL A 136 -7.40 8.80 -2.66
C VAL A 136 -7.94 9.93 -3.51
N GLN A 137 -9.22 9.87 -3.87
CA GLN A 137 -9.84 10.74 -4.87
C GLN A 137 -11.25 11.18 -4.44
N GLU A 138 -11.67 12.39 -4.79
CA GLU A 138 -13.05 12.85 -4.56
C GLU A 138 -14.04 12.15 -5.52
N THR A 139 -13.69 12.08 -6.80
CA THR A 139 -14.58 11.56 -7.87
C THR A 139 -13.95 10.48 -8.74
N GLY A 140 -12.63 10.27 -8.63
CA GLY A 140 -11.85 9.36 -9.47
C GLY A 140 -11.56 9.87 -10.89
N SER A 141 -11.99 11.09 -11.23
CA SER A 141 -11.80 11.67 -12.58
C SER A 141 -10.33 11.66 -13.00
N LEU A 142 -9.43 12.06 -12.10
CA LEU A 142 -7.99 12.07 -12.32
C LEU A 142 -7.45 10.71 -12.81
N VAL A 143 -7.74 9.64 -12.04
CA VAL A 143 -7.31 8.27 -12.36
C VAL A 143 -7.70 7.89 -13.79
N SER A 144 -8.87 8.34 -14.21
CA SER A 144 -9.49 7.89 -15.45
C SER A 144 -9.20 8.75 -16.68
N GLU A 145 -8.93 10.03 -16.47
CA GLU A 145 -8.75 11.00 -17.55
C GLU A 145 -7.27 11.25 -17.85
N THR A 146 -6.41 11.27 -16.83
CA THR A 146 -5.00 11.69 -17.00
C THR A 146 -3.98 10.56 -16.95
N VAL A 147 -4.21 9.52 -16.15
CA VAL A 147 -3.18 8.52 -15.80
C VAL A 147 -3.56 7.06 -16.11
N LYS A 148 -4.61 6.88 -16.92
CA LYS A 148 -5.17 5.57 -17.26
C LYS A 148 -4.16 4.65 -17.95
N SER A 149 -3.34 5.19 -18.87
CA SER A 149 -2.31 4.40 -19.58
C SER A 149 -1.22 3.89 -18.64
N GLU A 150 -0.84 4.69 -17.66
CA GLU A 150 0.22 4.39 -16.70
C GLU A 150 -0.27 3.33 -15.72
N ILE A 151 -1.52 3.43 -15.26
CA ILE A 151 -2.19 2.41 -14.45
C ILE A 151 -2.29 1.09 -15.22
N ALA A 152 -2.74 1.10 -16.47
CA ALA A 152 -2.80 -0.09 -17.31
C ALA A 152 -1.40 -0.71 -17.50
N SER A 153 -0.37 0.13 -17.70
CA SER A 153 1.01 -0.31 -17.80
C SER A 153 1.50 -0.96 -16.50
N LEU A 154 1.25 -0.34 -15.34
CA LEU A 154 1.63 -0.89 -14.03
C LEU A 154 0.96 -2.25 -13.78
N LEU A 155 -0.34 -2.37 -14.02
CA LEU A 155 -1.09 -3.63 -13.86
C LEU A 155 -0.55 -4.73 -14.79
N ARG A 156 -0.21 -4.42 -16.04
CA ARG A 156 0.38 -5.39 -16.98
C ARG A 156 1.78 -5.85 -16.56
N ARG A 157 2.54 -5.01 -15.87
CA ARG A 157 3.83 -5.38 -15.25
C ARG A 157 3.66 -6.22 -13.98
N GLY A 158 2.42 -6.51 -13.57
CA GLY A 158 2.12 -7.22 -12.34
C GLY A 158 2.06 -6.32 -11.11
N GLY A 159 2.08 -5.00 -11.26
CA GLY A 159 1.86 -4.08 -10.16
C GLY A 159 0.43 -4.14 -9.61
N ARG A 160 0.22 -3.62 -8.40
CA ARG A 160 -1.09 -3.51 -7.76
C ARG A 160 -1.57 -2.06 -7.78
N VAL A 161 -2.87 -1.85 -8.00
CA VAL A 161 -3.47 -0.53 -7.94
C VAL A 161 -4.66 -0.54 -6.99
N GLN A 162 -4.65 0.35 -6.02
CA GLN A 162 -5.70 0.50 -5.03
C GLN A 162 -6.25 1.92 -5.07
N ILE A 163 -7.57 2.07 -5.17
CA ILE A 163 -8.22 3.38 -5.27
C ILE A 163 -9.32 3.47 -4.23
N VAL A 164 -9.30 4.54 -3.46
CA VAL A 164 -10.40 4.99 -2.62
C VAL A 164 -11.02 6.22 -3.25
N ALA A 165 -12.33 6.19 -3.46
CA ALA A 165 -13.08 7.33 -3.96
C ALA A 165 -14.31 7.60 -3.11
N SER A 166 -14.78 8.84 -3.02
CA SER A 166 -16.06 9.11 -2.34
C SER A 166 -17.24 8.52 -3.12
N ALA A 167 -18.22 7.96 -2.41
CA ALA A 167 -19.34 7.21 -2.95
C ALA A 167 -20.22 8.08 -3.87
N PRO A 168 -20.67 7.54 -5.02
CA PRO A 168 -21.52 8.20 -6.00
C PRO A 168 -23.00 8.34 -5.58
N ASP A 169 -23.27 8.44 -4.28
CA ASP A 169 -24.59 8.80 -3.81
C ASP A 169 -24.82 10.31 -3.80
N ARG A 170 -26.09 10.71 -3.83
CA ARG A 170 -26.52 12.10 -3.87
C ARG A 170 -26.12 12.90 -2.61
N PRO A 171 -26.24 12.37 -1.38
CA PRO A 171 -25.74 13.04 -0.18
C PRO A 171 -24.27 13.42 -0.28
N THR A 172 -23.41 12.46 -0.62
CA THR A 172 -21.96 12.66 -0.74
C THR A 172 -21.63 13.63 -1.88
N ALA A 173 -22.32 13.51 -3.03
CA ALA A 173 -22.16 14.44 -4.14
C ALA A 173 -22.54 15.88 -3.75
N THR A 174 -23.57 16.05 -2.93
CA THR A 174 -24.01 17.37 -2.44
C THR A 174 -22.97 17.98 -1.50
N LEU A 175 -22.40 17.19 -0.60
CA LEU A 175 -21.32 17.65 0.29
C LEU A 175 -20.05 18.02 -0.49
N LEU A 176 -19.68 17.24 -1.51
CA LEU A 176 -18.57 17.58 -2.39
C LEU A 176 -18.86 18.85 -3.21
N ALA A 177 -20.08 19.01 -3.71
CA ALA A 177 -20.49 20.22 -4.44
C ALA A 177 -20.39 21.46 -3.54
N LEU A 178 -20.81 21.34 -2.28
CA LEU A 178 -20.69 22.42 -1.29
C LEU A 178 -19.24 22.85 -1.06
N ARG A 179 -18.28 21.92 -1.15
CA ARG A 179 -16.84 22.20 -1.01
C ARG A 179 -16.21 22.79 -2.27
N ASN A 180 -16.80 22.61 -3.45
CA ASN A 180 -16.21 23.07 -4.71
C ASN A 180 -16.86 24.38 -5.16
N ALA A 181 -16.06 25.33 -5.66
CA ALA A 181 -16.58 26.63 -6.08
C ALA A 181 -17.42 26.57 -7.36
N ASN A 182 -17.10 25.63 -8.25
CA ASN A 182 -17.49 25.65 -9.65
C ASN A 182 -18.07 24.32 -10.17
N ILE A 183 -18.37 23.37 -9.28
CA ILE A 183 -18.85 22.03 -9.66
C ILE A 183 -20.10 21.71 -8.85
N GLY A 184 -21.23 21.48 -9.54
CA GLY A 184 -22.48 21.09 -8.91
C GLY A 184 -22.54 19.59 -8.58
N ALA A 185 -23.55 19.18 -7.79
CA ALA A 185 -23.73 17.78 -7.42
C ALA A 185 -23.96 16.88 -8.66
N GLU A 186 -24.70 17.36 -9.66
CA GLU A 186 -24.94 16.62 -10.91
C GLU A 186 -23.66 16.46 -11.74
N ASP A 187 -22.75 17.44 -11.72
CA ASP A 187 -21.44 17.33 -12.38
C ASP A 187 -20.58 16.26 -11.71
N ILE A 188 -20.60 16.21 -10.37
CA ILE A 188 -19.91 15.19 -9.58
C ILE A 188 -20.45 13.79 -9.91
N LEU A 189 -21.77 13.63 -9.99
CA LEU A 189 -22.39 12.35 -10.37
C LEU A 189 -21.97 11.93 -11.78
N ARG A 190 -22.02 12.85 -12.76
CA ARG A 190 -21.56 12.57 -14.14
C ARG A 190 -20.09 12.15 -14.21
N ARG A 191 -19.19 12.86 -13.51
CA ARG A 191 -17.76 12.50 -13.47
C ARG A 191 -17.53 11.12 -12.87
N ARG A 192 -18.33 10.74 -11.87
CA ARG A 192 -18.25 9.42 -11.23
C ARG A 192 -18.76 8.31 -12.16
N ASP A 193 -19.81 8.56 -12.94
CA ASP A 193 -20.27 7.59 -13.95
C ASP A 193 -19.21 7.39 -15.05
N SER A 194 -18.57 8.47 -15.50
CA SER A 194 -17.41 8.39 -16.40
C SER A 194 -16.28 7.59 -15.78
N PHE A 195 -15.95 7.83 -14.50
CA PHE A 195 -14.93 7.07 -13.79
C PHE A 195 -15.25 5.56 -13.76
N ARG A 196 -16.50 5.18 -13.47
CA ARG A 196 -16.95 3.78 -13.50
C ARG A 196 -16.82 3.16 -14.89
N ALA A 197 -17.21 3.89 -15.93
CA ALA A 197 -17.05 3.42 -17.31
C ALA A 197 -15.56 3.19 -17.66
N HIS A 198 -14.69 4.11 -17.26
CA HIS A 198 -13.25 3.99 -17.46
C HIS A 198 -12.62 2.84 -16.68
N LEU A 199 -13.08 2.56 -15.45
CA LEU A 199 -12.62 1.38 -14.69
C LEU A 199 -12.99 0.07 -15.39
N ARG A 200 -14.19 -0.01 -15.98
CA ARG A 200 -14.60 -1.20 -16.75
C ARG A 200 -13.72 -1.38 -17.99
N ASP A 201 -13.47 -0.30 -18.72
CA ASP A 201 -12.61 -0.32 -19.90
C ASP A 201 -11.16 -0.70 -19.53
N LEU A 202 -10.63 -0.13 -18.44
CA LEU A 202 -9.33 -0.49 -17.90
C LEU A 202 -9.26 -1.98 -17.54
N ALA A 203 -10.25 -2.50 -16.81
CA ALA A 203 -10.30 -3.91 -16.43
C ALA A 203 -10.34 -4.84 -17.66
N GLN A 204 -11.11 -4.48 -18.69
CA GLN A 204 -11.12 -5.20 -19.97
C GLN A 204 -9.75 -5.15 -20.66
N GLN A 205 -9.12 -3.98 -20.68
CA GLN A 205 -7.84 -3.74 -21.33
C GLN A 205 -6.67 -4.52 -20.68
N VAL A 206 -6.71 -4.76 -19.36
CA VAL A 206 -5.66 -5.50 -18.64
C VAL A 206 -5.96 -7.00 -18.47
N GLY A 207 -7.19 -7.43 -18.77
CA GLY A 207 -7.60 -8.83 -18.75
C GLY A 207 -7.48 -9.47 -17.37
N ARG A 208 -6.76 -10.60 -17.26
CA ARG A 208 -6.57 -11.31 -15.98
C ARG A 208 -5.89 -10.48 -14.90
N ASN A 209 -5.06 -9.51 -15.30
CA ASN A 209 -4.38 -8.61 -14.34
C ASN A 209 -5.36 -7.64 -13.66
N ALA A 210 -6.64 -7.59 -14.06
CA ALA A 210 -7.66 -6.79 -13.41
C ALA A 210 -7.90 -7.20 -11.95
N GLU A 211 -7.56 -8.43 -11.54
CA GLU A 211 -7.62 -8.85 -10.12
C GLU A 211 -6.69 -8.03 -9.21
N ARG A 212 -5.72 -7.32 -9.78
CA ARG A 212 -4.78 -6.44 -9.06
C ARG A 212 -5.26 -4.99 -8.97
N LEU A 213 -6.41 -4.66 -9.56
CA LEU A 213 -7.07 -3.37 -9.47
C LEU A 213 -8.21 -3.44 -8.46
N GLU A 214 -8.09 -2.67 -7.39
CA GLU A 214 -9.09 -2.65 -6.31
C GLU A 214 -9.60 -1.22 -6.08
N VAL A 215 -10.92 -1.06 -6.07
CA VAL A 215 -11.60 0.22 -5.94
C VAL A 215 -12.64 0.13 -4.83
N ARG A 216 -12.50 0.98 -3.81
CA ARG A 216 -13.41 1.07 -2.67
C ARG A 216 -14.04 2.46 -2.57
N TRP A 217 -15.22 2.53 -1.99
CA TRP A 217 -16.02 3.76 -1.94
C TRP A 217 -16.26 4.24 -0.51
N LEU A 218 -15.97 5.50 -0.21
CA LEU A 218 -16.21 6.10 1.10
C LEU A 218 -17.61 6.73 1.17
N PRO A 219 -18.37 6.54 2.25
CA PRO A 219 -19.70 7.15 2.42
C PRO A 219 -19.66 8.66 2.74
N TYR A 220 -18.50 9.30 2.58
CA TYR A 220 -18.27 10.69 2.90
C TYR A 220 -17.21 11.32 1.96
N PRO A 221 -17.19 12.65 1.83
CA PRO A 221 -16.13 13.37 1.10
C PRO A 221 -14.77 13.22 1.80
N VAL A 222 -13.70 13.04 1.03
CA VAL A 222 -12.31 13.04 1.54
C VAL A 222 -11.78 14.47 1.72
N ASP A 223 -10.92 14.67 2.72
CA ASP A 223 -10.31 15.98 3.01
C ASP A 223 -9.00 16.25 2.28
N SER A 224 -8.43 15.21 1.70
CA SER A 224 -7.23 15.26 0.88
C SER A 224 -7.38 14.26 -0.25
N THR A 225 -6.77 14.57 -1.38
CA THR A 225 -6.59 13.63 -2.48
C THR A 225 -5.12 13.40 -2.67
N TYR A 226 -4.70 12.16 -2.86
CA TYR A 226 -3.27 11.88 -2.99
C TYR A 226 -3.01 10.59 -3.76
N VAL A 227 -1.77 10.46 -4.20
CA VAL A 227 -1.22 9.26 -4.82
C VAL A 227 0.03 8.87 -4.06
N ILE A 228 0.13 7.61 -3.66
CA ILE A 228 1.31 7.01 -3.01
C ILE A 228 1.76 5.86 -3.90
N VAL A 229 3.06 5.74 -4.18
CA VAL A 229 3.62 4.66 -4.99
C VAL A 229 4.71 3.91 -4.25
N ASP A 230 4.84 2.63 -4.61
CA ASP A 230 5.88 1.72 -4.14
C ASP A 230 6.00 1.66 -2.61
N GLN A 231 4.85 1.68 -1.90
CA GLN A 231 4.76 1.88 -0.45
C GLN A 231 5.44 0.76 0.37
N GLU A 232 5.68 -0.38 -0.25
CA GLU A 232 6.38 -1.54 0.32
C GLU A 232 7.81 -1.72 -0.21
N SER A 233 8.30 -0.85 -1.10
CA SER A 233 9.68 -0.95 -1.63
C SER A 233 10.70 -0.88 -0.50
N THR A 234 11.77 -1.68 -0.58
CA THR A 234 12.88 -1.60 0.38
C THR A 234 13.69 -0.31 0.23
N SER A 235 13.59 0.36 -0.92
CA SER A 235 14.23 1.65 -1.19
C SER A 235 13.33 2.80 -0.78
N LEU A 236 13.75 3.58 0.23
CA LEU A 236 13.00 4.76 0.68
C LEU A 236 12.86 5.85 -0.39
N ALA A 237 13.81 5.92 -1.34
CA ALA A 237 13.77 6.88 -2.44
C ALA A 237 12.75 6.52 -3.53
N GLU A 238 12.30 5.26 -3.60
CA GLU A 238 11.27 4.82 -4.54
C GLU A 238 9.87 5.09 -4.00
N ARG A 239 9.72 5.12 -2.67
CA ARG A 239 8.48 5.47 -1.97
C ARG A 239 8.20 6.95 -2.13
N ARG A 240 7.27 7.30 -3.04
CA ARG A 240 6.91 8.69 -3.35
C ARG A 240 5.43 8.92 -3.16
N ALA A 241 5.06 10.16 -2.85
CA ALA A 241 3.69 10.58 -2.77
C ALA A 241 3.50 12.01 -3.27
N LEU A 242 2.32 12.26 -3.85
CA LEU A 242 1.79 13.60 -4.12
C LEU A 242 0.50 13.77 -3.35
N VAL A 243 0.43 14.79 -2.51
CA VAL A 243 -0.76 15.13 -1.76
C VAL A 243 -1.32 16.46 -2.22
N ARG A 244 -2.63 16.50 -2.45
CA ARG A 244 -3.40 17.70 -2.76
C ARG A 244 -4.46 17.91 -1.70
N LEU A 245 -4.44 19.08 -1.08
CA LEU A 245 -5.33 19.44 0.01
C LEU A 245 -6.69 19.87 -0.54
N ALA A 246 -7.79 19.37 0.05
CA ALA A 246 -9.10 19.83 -0.34
C ALA A 246 -9.40 21.18 0.34
N GLY A 247 -9.53 22.24 -0.46
CA GLY A 247 -9.98 23.54 0.00
C GLY A 247 -11.50 23.65 0.12
N TYR A 248 -11.98 24.72 0.77
CA TYR A 248 -13.40 25.10 0.76
C TYR A 248 -13.63 26.21 -0.26
N ARG A 249 -14.48 25.93 -1.25
CA ARG A 249 -14.77 26.80 -2.40
C ARG A 249 -13.50 27.25 -3.12
N ILE A 250 -12.55 26.33 -3.27
CA ILE A 250 -11.33 26.53 -4.07
C ILE A 250 -11.49 25.77 -5.40
N PRO A 251 -11.31 26.42 -6.57
CA PRO A 251 -11.25 25.72 -7.85
C PRO A 251 -10.17 24.64 -7.85
N PHE A 252 -10.41 23.54 -8.58
CA PHE A 252 -9.44 22.43 -8.62
C PHE A 252 -8.03 22.85 -9.05
N SER A 253 -7.90 23.78 -10.01
CA SER A 253 -6.63 24.31 -10.52
C SER A 253 -5.86 25.19 -9.52
N GLU A 254 -6.48 25.54 -8.40
CA GLU A 254 -5.91 26.40 -7.36
C GLU A 254 -5.69 25.60 -6.05
N LYS A 255 -6.01 24.30 -6.03
CA LYS A 255 -5.77 23.46 -4.86
C LYS A 255 -4.26 23.33 -4.62
N LEU A 256 -3.84 23.55 -3.39
CA LEU A 256 -2.45 23.36 -2.97
C LEU A 256 -2.09 21.88 -2.99
N ASP A 257 -0.94 21.57 -3.57
CA ASP A 257 -0.34 20.24 -3.56
C ASP A 257 1.14 20.28 -3.18
N PHE A 258 1.68 19.15 -2.74
CA PHE A 258 3.08 19.01 -2.41
C PHE A 258 3.51 17.55 -2.64
N GLU A 259 4.72 17.40 -3.18
CA GLU A 259 5.34 16.09 -3.45
C GLU A 259 6.42 15.82 -2.40
N PHE A 260 6.53 14.56 -1.99
CA PHE A 260 7.60 14.11 -1.08
C PHE A 260 7.91 12.64 -1.30
N ASP A 261 9.05 12.20 -0.76
CA ASP A 261 9.47 10.82 -0.72
C ASP A 261 9.78 10.37 0.72
N ALA A 262 9.82 9.05 0.96
CA ALA A 262 10.05 8.53 2.31
C ALA A 262 11.49 8.73 2.81
N LEU A 263 12.45 9.04 1.94
CA LEU A 263 13.83 9.35 2.34
C LEU A 263 13.93 10.78 2.88
N SER A 264 13.29 11.75 2.20
CA SER A 264 13.29 13.16 2.59
C SER A 264 12.30 13.48 3.71
N SER A 265 11.13 12.81 3.74
CA SER A 265 10.05 13.06 4.70
C SER A 265 9.39 11.76 5.22
N PRO A 266 10.12 10.91 5.97
CA PRO A 266 9.62 9.59 6.40
C PRO A 266 8.34 9.66 7.23
N HIS A 267 8.22 10.62 8.15
CA HIS A 267 7.04 10.75 9.01
C HIS A 267 5.80 11.20 8.23
N VAL A 268 5.96 12.11 7.26
CA VAL A 268 4.86 12.56 6.39
C VAL A 268 4.38 11.41 5.51
N PHE A 269 5.32 10.63 4.96
CA PHE A 269 5.00 9.44 4.19
C PHE A 269 4.25 8.39 5.00
N SER A 270 4.74 8.07 6.20
CA SER A 270 4.03 7.15 7.10
C SER A 270 2.63 7.65 7.44
N HIS A 271 2.45 8.94 7.72
CA HIS A 271 1.13 9.50 8.03
C HIS A 271 0.11 9.28 6.91
N TYR A 272 0.45 9.66 5.66
CA TYR A 272 -0.47 9.49 4.53
C TYR A 272 -0.65 8.02 4.13
N LYS A 273 0.37 7.17 4.33
CA LYS A 273 0.22 5.72 4.16
C LYS A 273 -0.78 5.15 5.18
N ASP A 274 -0.64 5.50 6.46
CA ASP A 274 -1.53 5.03 7.52
C ASP A 274 -2.96 5.56 7.29
N GLU A 275 -3.10 6.83 6.89
CA GLU A 275 -4.39 7.41 6.52
C GLU A 275 -5.02 6.66 5.34
N PHE A 276 -4.24 6.35 4.30
CA PHE A 276 -4.71 5.55 3.17
C PHE A 276 -5.24 4.20 3.65
N GLU A 277 -4.46 3.48 4.45
CA GLU A 277 -4.83 2.16 4.96
C GLU A 277 -6.11 2.23 5.78
N HIS A 278 -6.29 3.28 6.59
CA HIS A 278 -7.51 3.52 7.35
C HIS A 278 -8.72 3.79 6.45
N LEU A 279 -8.59 4.70 5.48
CA LEU A 279 -9.67 5.02 4.52
C LEU A 279 -10.02 3.79 3.66
N PHE A 280 -9.02 3.07 3.19
CA PHE A 280 -9.20 1.86 2.40
C PHE A 280 -9.90 0.76 3.21
N ALA A 281 -9.54 0.61 4.48
CA ALA A 281 -10.19 -0.34 5.38
C ALA A 281 -11.65 0.06 5.67
N SER A 282 -11.96 1.33 5.88
CA SER A 282 -13.31 1.79 6.25
C SER A 282 -14.29 1.86 5.08
N ALA A 283 -13.81 1.88 3.84
CA ALA A 283 -14.63 2.01 2.64
C ALA A 283 -15.51 0.78 2.32
N HIS A 284 -16.60 1.02 1.60
CA HIS A 284 -17.49 0.00 1.04
C HIS A 284 -16.76 -0.87 0.02
N LYS A 285 -16.97 -2.19 0.13
CA LYS A 285 -16.19 -3.22 -0.56
C LYS A 285 -16.96 -4.52 -0.73
N VAL A 286 -16.55 -5.31 -1.73
CA VAL A 286 -17.02 -6.68 -1.90
C VAL A 286 -15.84 -7.61 -1.67
N VAL A 287 -15.91 -8.43 -0.64
CA VAL A 287 -14.87 -9.41 -0.31
C VAL A 287 -15.36 -10.78 -0.77
N LEU A 288 -14.57 -11.44 -1.62
CA LEU A 288 -14.83 -12.81 -2.06
C LEU A 288 -13.77 -13.77 -1.51
N VAL A 289 -14.21 -14.95 -1.10
CA VAL A 289 -13.35 -16.01 -0.57
C VAL A 289 -13.50 -17.23 -1.46
N GLU A 290 -12.47 -17.54 -2.22
CA GLU A 290 -12.41 -18.75 -3.05
C GLU A 290 -11.50 -19.81 -2.43
N GLY A 291 -11.68 -21.05 -2.87
CA GLY A 291 -10.87 -22.18 -2.42
C GLY A 291 -11.53 -23.50 -2.78
N PRO A 292 -10.77 -24.60 -2.74
CA PRO A 292 -11.26 -25.89 -3.17
C PRO A 292 -12.43 -26.37 -2.29
N PRO A 293 -13.31 -27.24 -2.82
CA PRO A 293 -14.39 -27.81 -2.03
C PRO A 293 -13.86 -28.44 -0.74
N ARG A 294 -14.60 -28.23 0.37
CA ARG A 294 -14.29 -28.78 1.71
C ARG A 294 -13.03 -28.22 2.39
N ILE A 295 -12.43 -27.14 1.90
CA ILE A 295 -11.29 -26.48 2.58
C ILE A 295 -11.66 -25.85 3.94
N GLY A 296 -12.96 -25.65 4.18
CA GLY A 296 -13.48 -25.08 5.44
C GLY A 296 -14.11 -23.69 5.30
N LYS A 297 -14.39 -23.19 4.08
CA LYS A 297 -15.03 -21.88 3.85
C LYS A 297 -16.30 -21.69 4.67
N THR A 298 -17.27 -22.58 4.51
CA THR A 298 -18.54 -22.58 5.27
C THR A 298 -18.33 -22.61 6.77
N SER A 299 -17.38 -23.42 7.26
CA SER A 299 -17.04 -23.49 8.69
C SER A 299 -16.46 -22.17 9.20
N ALA A 300 -15.60 -21.52 8.42
CA ALA A 300 -15.06 -20.21 8.75
C ALA A 300 -16.17 -19.16 8.81
N PHE A 301 -17.09 -19.13 7.84
CA PHE A 301 -18.22 -18.20 7.84
C PHE A 301 -19.17 -18.44 9.03
N MET A 302 -19.50 -19.69 9.36
CA MET A 302 -20.31 -20.02 10.54
C MET A 302 -19.64 -19.53 11.83
N LYS A 303 -18.33 -19.81 11.99
CA LYS A 303 -17.57 -19.34 13.14
C LYS A 303 -17.54 -17.81 13.23
N LEU A 304 -17.37 -17.12 12.10
CA LEU A 304 -17.37 -15.66 12.04
C LEU A 304 -18.70 -15.06 12.48
N VAL A 305 -19.83 -15.59 12.02
CA VAL A 305 -21.15 -15.07 12.41
C VAL A 305 -21.54 -15.44 13.85
N GLU A 306 -20.91 -16.45 14.45
CA GLU A 306 -21.11 -16.83 15.86
C GLU A 306 -20.23 -16.03 16.82
N GLU A 307 -18.99 -15.69 16.42
CA GLU A 307 -18.05 -14.94 17.26
C GLU A 307 -18.28 -13.43 17.23
N VAL A 308 -18.86 -12.90 16.15
CA VAL A 308 -19.06 -11.47 15.93
C VAL A 308 -20.51 -11.13 16.19
N ASP A 309 -20.74 -10.15 17.05
CA ASP A 309 -22.07 -9.61 17.28
C ASP A 309 -22.54 -8.84 16.03
N LEU A 310 -23.43 -9.48 15.27
CA LEU A 310 -23.90 -8.94 14.00
C LEU A 310 -25.06 -7.95 14.16
N MET A 311 -25.77 -7.97 15.31
CA MET A 311 -26.95 -7.15 15.61
C MET A 311 -27.87 -6.97 14.37
N ASP A 312 -28.50 -5.80 14.24
CA ASP A 312 -29.24 -5.40 13.04
C ASP A 312 -28.34 -4.86 11.91
N SER A 313 -27.02 -4.85 12.09
CA SER A 313 -26.06 -4.25 11.16
C SER A 313 -25.70 -5.16 9.98
N ALA A 314 -26.01 -6.45 10.05
CA ALA A 314 -25.74 -7.41 8.98
C ALA A 314 -26.92 -8.36 8.71
N TYR A 315 -27.05 -8.82 7.46
CA TYR A 315 -27.93 -9.92 7.08
C TYR A 315 -27.08 -11.02 6.44
N TYR A 316 -27.23 -12.26 6.90
CA TYR A 316 -26.48 -13.40 6.37
C TYR A 316 -27.37 -14.49 5.79
N ALA A 317 -26.85 -15.17 4.78
CA ALA A 317 -27.39 -16.39 4.20
C ALA A 317 -26.25 -17.39 3.95
N ILE A 318 -26.14 -18.42 4.79
CA ILE A 318 -25.08 -19.43 4.78
C ILE A 318 -25.65 -20.77 4.36
N SER A 319 -24.93 -21.53 3.55
CA SER A 319 -25.39 -22.78 2.91
C SER A 319 -24.69 -24.01 3.48
N PRO A 320 -24.94 -24.41 4.75
CA PRO A 320 -24.27 -25.56 5.34
C PRO A 320 -24.56 -26.87 4.59
N ALA A 321 -23.54 -27.71 4.48
CA ALA A 321 -23.70 -29.07 3.98
C ALA A 321 -24.47 -29.93 5.00
N LEU A 322 -25.43 -30.71 4.50
CA LEU A 322 -26.17 -31.69 5.28
C LEU A 322 -25.52 -33.07 5.12
N TYR A 323 -25.39 -33.82 6.21
CA TYR A 323 -24.81 -35.16 6.23
C TYR A 323 -25.83 -36.21 6.68
N THR A 324 -25.65 -37.46 6.25
CA THR A 324 -26.38 -38.61 6.80
C THR A 324 -25.88 -38.94 8.20
N SER A 325 -26.75 -39.51 9.03
CA SER A 325 -26.33 -40.20 10.26
C SER A 325 -25.41 -41.39 9.89
N GLU A 326 -24.45 -41.69 10.76
CA GLU A 326 -23.42 -42.75 10.67
C GLU A 326 -23.86 -44.07 10.00
N PRO A 327 -22.94 -44.86 9.39
CA PRO A 327 -21.48 -44.91 9.64
C PRO A 327 -20.55 -44.21 8.64
N ALA A 328 -21.04 -43.82 7.45
CA ALA A 328 -20.30 -42.99 6.51
C ALA A 328 -21.00 -41.64 6.46
N GLN A 329 -20.36 -40.57 6.98
CA GLN A 329 -20.89 -39.20 6.91
C GLN A 329 -20.90 -38.73 5.44
N GLU A 330 -21.87 -39.19 4.67
CA GLU A 330 -22.06 -38.78 3.29
C GLU A 330 -22.86 -37.48 3.23
N ARG A 331 -22.42 -36.56 2.37
CA ARG A 331 -23.14 -35.30 2.13
C ARG A 331 -24.46 -35.62 1.43
N ARG A 332 -25.58 -35.50 2.14
CA ARG A 332 -26.95 -35.74 1.63
C ARG A 332 -27.54 -34.56 0.87
N GLY A 333 -27.06 -33.34 1.12
CA GLY A 333 -27.64 -32.13 0.55
C GLY A 333 -27.03 -30.85 1.09
N PHE A 334 -27.74 -29.74 0.89
CA PHE A 334 -27.42 -28.43 1.43
C PHE A 334 -28.65 -27.81 2.06
N ALA A 335 -28.43 -27.12 3.16
CA ALA A 335 -29.42 -26.31 3.84
C ALA A 335 -29.09 -24.83 3.70
N LEU A 336 -30.07 -23.97 3.98
CA LEU A 336 -29.93 -22.52 4.05
C LEU A 336 -30.19 -22.06 5.49
N LYS A 337 -29.25 -21.32 6.07
CA LYS A 337 -29.34 -20.67 7.37
C LYS A 337 -29.32 -19.16 7.17
N THR A 338 -30.33 -18.45 7.68
CA THR A 338 -30.40 -16.99 7.60
C THR A 338 -30.40 -16.34 8.98
N SER A 339 -30.08 -15.06 9.06
CA SER A 339 -30.05 -14.31 10.32
C SER A 339 -31.43 -14.11 10.97
N ASP A 340 -32.50 -14.16 10.20
CA ASP A 340 -33.87 -13.84 10.63
C ASP A 340 -34.75 -15.06 10.94
N ARG A 341 -34.23 -16.28 10.76
CA ARG A 341 -34.97 -17.53 11.00
C ARG A 341 -34.26 -18.41 12.01
N ALA A 342 -35.02 -18.93 12.97
CA ALA A 342 -34.54 -20.01 13.81
C ALA A 342 -34.51 -21.32 13.01
N GLY A 343 -33.32 -21.86 12.75
CA GLY A 343 -33.14 -23.16 12.11
C GLY A 343 -32.52 -23.10 10.71
N GLN A 344 -32.68 -24.20 9.97
CA GLN A 344 -32.09 -24.40 8.65
C GLN A 344 -33.15 -25.03 7.71
N GLU A 345 -33.21 -24.56 6.46
CA GLU A 345 -34.12 -25.09 5.44
C GLU A 345 -33.35 -25.88 4.38
N GLU A 346 -33.66 -27.16 4.17
CA GLU A 346 -33.05 -27.96 3.10
C GLU A 346 -33.49 -27.42 1.74
N PHE A 347 -32.54 -26.92 0.93
CA PHE A 347 -32.84 -26.38 -0.40
C PHE A 347 -32.31 -27.24 -1.54
N ALA A 348 -31.35 -28.13 -1.26
CA ALA A 348 -30.81 -29.04 -2.27
C ALA A 348 -30.56 -30.44 -1.71
N ARG A 349 -30.88 -31.46 -2.50
CA ARG A 349 -30.68 -32.88 -2.18
C ARG A 349 -29.81 -33.57 -3.21
N ARG A 350 -28.96 -34.47 -2.75
CA ARG A 350 -28.09 -35.29 -3.61
C ARG A 350 -28.93 -36.37 -4.32
N LEU A 351 -28.84 -36.43 -5.64
CA LEU A 351 -29.54 -37.44 -6.47
C LEU A 351 -28.65 -38.63 -6.87
N GLY A 352 -27.34 -38.53 -6.69
CA GLY A 352 -26.38 -39.56 -7.12
C GLY A 352 -24.94 -39.08 -6.98
N ASP A 353 -24.05 -39.55 -7.85
CA ASP A 353 -22.65 -39.12 -7.82
C ASP A 353 -22.52 -37.66 -8.29
N ARG A 354 -22.15 -36.79 -7.34
CA ARG A 354 -21.94 -35.32 -7.48
C ARG A 354 -23.13 -34.47 -7.96
N ASN A 355 -24.25 -35.06 -8.36
CA ASN A 355 -25.45 -34.33 -8.81
C ASN A 355 -26.37 -33.94 -7.65
N TYR A 356 -26.85 -32.69 -7.68
CA TYR A 356 -27.78 -32.11 -6.72
C TYR A 356 -29.01 -31.54 -7.44
N GLU A 357 -30.18 -31.78 -6.86
CA GLU A 357 -31.46 -31.20 -7.27
C GLU A 357 -31.93 -30.20 -6.23
N LEU A 358 -32.55 -29.11 -6.69
CA LEU A 358 -33.19 -28.12 -5.83
C LEU A 358 -34.53 -28.69 -5.36
N VAL A 359 -34.71 -28.82 -4.05
CA VAL A 359 -35.91 -29.43 -3.43
C VAL A 359 -36.83 -28.41 -2.77
N SER A 360 -36.40 -27.15 -2.66
CA SER A 360 -37.23 -26.05 -2.16
C SER A 360 -36.95 -24.74 -2.88
N ASN A 361 -37.87 -23.78 -2.70
CA ASN A 361 -37.75 -22.40 -3.19
C ASN A 361 -37.09 -21.47 -2.14
N ALA A 362 -36.15 -21.98 -1.34
CA ALA A 362 -35.52 -21.21 -0.26
C ALA A 362 -34.87 -19.90 -0.76
N TRP A 363 -34.22 -19.91 -1.93
CA TRP A 363 -33.56 -18.73 -2.51
C TRP A 363 -34.53 -17.64 -2.97
N PRO A 364 -35.59 -17.97 -3.77
CA PRO A 364 -36.64 -17.01 -4.08
C PRO A 364 -37.26 -16.32 -2.86
N ASP A 365 -37.35 -17.01 -1.72
CA ASP A 365 -37.88 -16.45 -0.47
C ASP A 365 -36.88 -15.58 0.29
N VAL A 366 -35.57 -15.81 0.12
CA VAL A 366 -34.50 -15.07 0.83
C VAL A 366 -34.03 -13.86 0.05
N VAL A 367 -34.03 -13.91 -1.29
CA VAL A 367 -33.56 -12.80 -2.15
C VAL A 367 -34.28 -11.47 -1.88
N PRO A 368 -35.61 -11.40 -1.69
CA PRO A 368 -36.29 -10.15 -1.34
C PRO A 368 -35.78 -9.53 -0.02
N ARG A 369 -35.42 -10.37 0.96
CA ARG A 369 -34.87 -9.94 2.25
C ARG A 369 -33.43 -9.46 2.13
N LEU A 370 -32.64 -10.09 1.27
CA LEU A 370 -31.30 -9.60 0.91
C LEU A 370 -31.37 -8.23 0.22
N HIS A 371 -32.36 -8.01 -0.67
CA HIS A 371 -32.60 -6.69 -1.26
C HIS A 371 -33.05 -5.64 -0.23
N ALA A 372 -33.89 -6.01 0.72
CA ALA A 372 -34.26 -5.12 1.83
C ALA A 372 -33.03 -4.75 2.67
N ALA A 373 -32.22 -5.73 3.07
CA ALA A 373 -31.00 -5.51 3.81
C ALA A 373 -30.00 -4.62 3.06
N LEU A 374 -29.87 -4.80 1.74
CA LEU A 374 -29.05 -3.94 0.88
C LEU A 374 -29.57 -2.50 0.87
N SER A 375 -30.89 -2.31 0.74
CA SER A 375 -31.55 -0.99 0.76
C SER A 375 -31.36 -0.29 2.10
N ASP A 376 -31.39 -1.06 3.20
CA ASP A 376 -31.12 -0.59 4.56
C ASP A 376 -29.64 -0.34 4.84
N ARG A 377 -28.75 -0.60 3.86
CA ARG A 377 -27.29 -0.48 3.95
C ARG A 377 -26.65 -1.40 5.00
N ARG A 378 -27.26 -2.56 5.24
CA ARG A 378 -26.70 -3.61 6.09
C ARG A 378 -25.57 -4.34 5.36
N LEU A 379 -24.64 -4.90 6.13
CA LEU A 379 -23.62 -5.80 5.61
C LEU A 379 -24.27 -7.09 5.11
N ILE A 380 -23.97 -7.48 3.88
CA ILE A 380 -24.44 -8.76 3.32
C ILE A 380 -23.36 -9.83 3.49
N ILE A 381 -23.71 -10.97 4.09
CA ILE A 381 -22.81 -12.13 4.23
C ILE A 381 -23.41 -13.33 3.50
N LEU A 382 -22.71 -13.88 2.51
CA LEU A 382 -23.19 -15.01 1.71
C LEU A 382 -22.22 -16.19 1.74
N ASP A 383 -22.72 -17.40 1.94
CA ASP A 383 -21.98 -18.63 1.71
C ASP A 383 -22.95 -19.62 1.04
N GLU A 384 -22.78 -20.09 -0.19
CA GLU A 384 -21.77 -19.80 -1.21
C GLU A 384 -22.46 -19.17 -2.43
N ILE A 385 -21.78 -18.28 -3.15
CA ILE A 385 -22.17 -17.92 -4.52
C ILE A 385 -21.65 -19.05 -5.43
N GLY A 386 -22.52 -19.99 -5.81
CA GLY A 386 -22.13 -21.17 -6.59
C GLY A 386 -23.22 -21.67 -7.53
N ASP A 387 -22.95 -22.80 -8.19
CA ASP A 387 -23.77 -23.36 -9.28
C ASP A 387 -25.24 -23.62 -8.90
N LEU A 388 -25.54 -23.85 -7.62
CA LEU A 388 -26.90 -24.09 -7.16
C LEU A 388 -27.68 -22.79 -6.99
N GLN A 389 -27.04 -21.75 -6.47
CA GLN A 389 -27.66 -20.45 -6.19
C GLN A 389 -27.91 -19.67 -7.48
N ILE A 390 -26.99 -19.71 -8.44
CA ILE A 390 -27.11 -18.98 -9.70
C ILE A 390 -28.19 -19.53 -10.64
N LYS A 391 -28.73 -20.72 -10.36
CA LYS A 391 -29.91 -21.25 -11.08
C LYS A 391 -31.15 -20.38 -10.86
N ASP A 392 -31.20 -19.62 -9.76
CA ASP A 392 -32.25 -18.64 -9.53
C ASP A 392 -31.87 -17.27 -10.16
N PRO A 393 -32.61 -16.80 -11.19
CA PRO A 393 -32.35 -15.51 -11.81
C PRO A 393 -32.47 -14.32 -10.86
N SER A 394 -33.24 -14.43 -9.77
CA SER A 394 -33.39 -13.37 -8.78
C SER A 394 -32.11 -13.18 -7.97
N PHE A 395 -31.44 -14.28 -7.60
CA PHE A 395 -30.14 -14.24 -6.94
C PHE A 395 -29.07 -13.62 -7.86
N VAL A 396 -29.12 -13.92 -9.16
CA VAL A 396 -28.21 -13.30 -10.15
C VAL A 396 -28.36 -11.78 -10.17
N ARG A 397 -29.60 -11.28 -10.22
CA ARG A 397 -29.89 -9.84 -10.18
C ARG A 397 -29.45 -9.19 -8.87
N LEU A 398 -29.58 -9.88 -7.75
CA LEU A 398 -29.08 -9.41 -6.45
C LEU A 398 -27.56 -9.19 -6.50
N ILE A 399 -26.79 -10.19 -6.95
CA ILE A 399 -25.33 -10.07 -7.03
C ILE A 399 -24.92 -8.94 -7.97
N GLN A 400 -25.58 -8.79 -9.12
CA GLN A 400 -25.38 -7.65 -10.02
C GLN A 400 -25.67 -6.32 -9.32
N SER A 401 -26.77 -6.23 -8.58
CA SER A 401 -27.14 -5.03 -7.82
C SER A 401 -26.09 -4.67 -6.78
N VAL A 402 -25.55 -5.65 -6.04
CA VAL A 402 -24.47 -5.44 -5.06
C VAL A 402 -23.20 -4.91 -5.72
N LEU A 403 -22.80 -5.48 -6.87
CA LEU A 403 -21.60 -5.03 -7.60
C LEU A 403 -21.77 -3.64 -8.21
N GLU A 404 -23.00 -3.30 -8.61
CA GLU A 404 -23.35 -2.02 -9.20
C GLU A 404 -23.62 -0.92 -8.18
N ASP A 405 -24.03 -1.26 -6.96
CA ASP A 405 -24.27 -0.32 -5.86
C ASP A 405 -22.98 -0.02 -5.08
N PRO A 406 -22.38 1.16 -5.24
CA PRO A 406 -21.10 1.51 -4.64
C PRO A 406 -21.14 1.64 -3.12
N SER A 407 -22.34 1.77 -2.53
CA SER A 407 -22.57 1.80 -1.09
C SER A 407 -22.79 0.42 -0.47
N ALA A 408 -22.90 -0.62 -1.31
CA ALA A 408 -23.03 -1.99 -0.83
C ALA A 408 -21.71 -2.50 -0.23
N THR A 409 -21.82 -3.18 0.91
CA THR A 409 -20.73 -4.00 1.47
C THR A 409 -21.17 -5.45 1.51
N MET A 410 -20.35 -6.35 0.96
CA MET A 410 -20.62 -7.78 0.96
C MET A 410 -19.37 -8.58 1.29
N ILE A 411 -19.52 -9.65 2.07
CA ILE A 411 -18.51 -10.68 2.27
C ILE A 411 -19.12 -12.00 1.84
N ALA A 412 -18.54 -12.67 0.84
CA ALA A 412 -19.10 -13.89 0.31
C ALA A 412 -18.06 -14.96 0.03
N SER A 413 -18.44 -16.23 0.16
CA SER A 413 -17.66 -17.33 -0.40
C SER A 413 -18.09 -17.61 -1.84
N ILE A 414 -17.15 -18.09 -2.65
CA ILE A 414 -17.34 -18.36 -4.08
C ILE A 414 -16.66 -19.67 -4.47
N SER A 415 -17.25 -20.40 -5.44
CA SER A 415 -16.61 -21.60 -5.99
C SER A 415 -15.37 -21.25 -6.82
N GLU A 416 -14.43 -22.19 -6.92
CA GLU A 416 -13.20 -22.00 -7.68
C GLU A 416 -13.46 -21.98 -9.20
N SER A 417 -14.20 -22.97 -9.70
CA SER A 417 -14.58 -23.12 -11.10
C SER A 417 -15.92 -22.45 -11.40
N TRP A 418 -15.96 -21.62 -12.46
CA TRP A 418 -17.18 -20.96 -12.92
C TRP A 418 -17.33 -21.04 -14.43
N ALA A 419 -18.54 -21.31 -14.87
CA ALA A 419 -18.99 -20.94 -16.21
C ALA A 419 -19.46 -19.47 -16.22
N ASP A 420 -19.38 -18.81 -17.38
CA ASP A 420 -19.92 -17.46 -17.59
C ASP A 420 -21.45 -17.46 -17.31
N PRO A 421 -22.07 -16.41 -16.73
CA PRO A 421 -21.72 -14.97 -16.82
C PRO A 421 -20.85 -14.40 -15.67
N PHE A 422 -20.53 -15.21 -14.67
CA PHE A 422 -19.99 -14.71 -13.40
C PHE A 422 -18.48 -14.87 -13.24
N ALA A 423 -17.78 -15.46 -14.21
CA ALA A 423 -16.31 -15.41 -14.24
C ALA A 423 -15.80 -13.96 -14.10
N ARG A 424 -16.60 -12.99 -14.56
CA ARG A 424 -16.36 -11.55 -14.47
C ARG A 424 -16.49 -10.95 -13.07
N ILE A 425 -17.09 -11.65 -12.11
CA ILE A 425 -17.19 -11.15 -10.72
C ILE A 425 -15.81 -11.05 -10.08
N LYS A 426 -14.95 -12.03 -10.33
CA LYS A 426 -13.59 -12.12 -9.76
C LYS A 426 -12.67 -11.00 -10.26
N THR A 427 -12.97 -10.46 -11.44
CA THR A 427 -12.21 -9.35 -12.05
C THR A 427 -12.92 -8.01 -11.92
N HIS A 428 -14.01 -7.95 -11.16
CA HIS A 428 -14.72 -6.70 -10.93
C HIS A 428 -13.86 -5.77 -10.04
N PRO A 429 -13.66 -4.48 -10.39
CA PRO A 429 -12.75 -3.60 -9.65
C PRO A 429 -13.10 -3.41 -8.17
N ARG A 430 -14.35 -3.66 -7.75
CA ARG A 430 -14.77 -3.57 -6.33
C ARG A 430 -14.50 -4.81 -5.50
N VAL A 431 -13.99 -5.87 -6.13
CA VAL A 431 -13.84 -7.18 -5.49
C VAL A 431 -12.42 -7.34 -4.96
N SER A 432 -12.31 -7.63 -3.67
CA SER A 432 -11.11 -8.15 -3.04
C SER A 432 -11.23 -9.68 -2.99
N LEU A 433 -10.36 -10.40 -3.70
CA LEU A 433 -10.39 -11.86 -3.75
C LEU A 433 -9.35 -12.48 -2.82
N TYR A 434 -9.81 -13.25 -1.83
CA TYR A 434 -8.97 -14.07 -0.97
C TYR A 434 -9.00 -15.53 -1.41
N ARG A 435 -7.82 -16.12 -1.62
CA ARG A 435 -7.66 -17.53 -1.96
C ARG A 435 -7.32 -18.32 -0.71
N MET A 436 -8.19 -19.26 -0.35
CA MET A 436 -8.03 -20.14 0.79
C MET A 436 -7.53 -21.50 0.34
N ASP A 437 -6.38 -21.90 0.86
CA ASP A 437 -5.79 -23.24 0.76
C ASP A 437 -5.42 -23.73 2.18
N ASN A 438 -4.74 -24.88 2.29
CA ASN A 438 -4.40 -25.45 3.60
C ASN A 438 -3.41 -24.60 4.40
N GLU A 439 -2.52 -23.88 3.72
CA GLU A 439 -1.47 -23.05 4.33
C GLU A 439 -1.99 -21.64 4.65
N SER A 440 -2.79 -21.07 3.74
CA SER A 440 -3.36 -19.72 3.86
C SER A 440 -4.66 -19.67 4.67
N ARG A 441 -5.25 -20.80 5.05
CA ARG A 441 -6.54 -20.84 5.76
C ARG A 441 -6.59 -19.90 6.97
N SER A 442 -5.64 -20.02 7.89
CA SER A 442 -5.62 -19.23 9.11
C SER A 442 -5.45 -17.72 8.85
N SER A 443 -4.63 -17.36 7.87
CA SER A 443 -4.41 -15.95 7.51
C SER A 443 -5.62 -15.35 6.79
N VAL A 444 -6.29 -16.13 5.94
CA VAL A 444 -7.54 -15.74 5.27
C VAL A 444 -8.67 -15.60 6.28
N GLU A 445 -8.83 -16.53 7.22
CA GLU A 445 -9.82 -16.42 8.30
C GLU A 445 -9.61 -15.13 9.12
N ALA A 446 -8.36 -14.82 9.49
CA ALA A 446 -8.03 -13.59 10.20
C ALA A 446 -8.30 -12.32 9.37
N ALA A 447 -8.00 -12.35 8.06
CA ALA A 447 -8.26 -11.25 7.15
C ALA A 447 -9.78 -10.99 7.00
N ILE A 448 -10.59 -12.04 6.78
CA ILE A 448 -12.04 -11.90 6.67
C ILE A 448 -12.62 -11.37 7.99
N LYS A 449 -12.14 -11.85 9.14
CA LYS A 449 -12.56 -11.34 10.46
C LYS A 449 -12.30 -9.84 10.59
N LYS A 450 -11.11 -9.38 10.21
CA LYS A 450 -10.74 -7.96 10.21
C LYS A 450 -11.65 -7.15 9.27
N GLU A 451 -11.91 -7.66 8.06
CA GLU A 451 -12.77 -7.00 7.08
C GLU A 451 -14.23 -6.89 7.59
N LEU A 452 -14.75 -7.96 8.21
CA LEU A 452 -16.07 -8.00 8.85
C LEU A 452 -16.20 -6.98 9.98
N GLN A 453 -15.27 -6.99 10.94
CA GLN A 453 -15.28 -6.06 12.07
C GLN A 453 -15.20 -4.59 11.62
N THR A 454 -14.38 -4.32 10.60
CA THR A 454 -14.26 -2.97 10.05
C THR A 454 -15.54 -2.53 9.36
N ALA A 455 -16.15 -3.42 8.56
CA ALA A 455 -17.43 -3.13 7.90
C ALA A 455 -18.55 -2.84 8.91
N LEU A 456 -18.66 -3.64 9.98
CA LEU A 456 -19.66 -3.41 11.04
C LEU A 456 -19.45 -2.08 11.75
N ARG A 457 -18.20 -1.71 12.05
CA ARG A 457 -17.89 -0.41 12.65
C ARG A 457 -18.30 0.74 11.73
N THR A 458 -18.00 0.65 10.43
CA THR A 458 -18.42 1.68 9.46
C THR A 458 -19.95 1.81 9.42
N ILE A 459 -20.67 0.69 9.35
CA ILE A 459 -22.14 0.68 9.30
C ILE A 459 -22.74 1.26 10.59
N SER A 460 -22.19 0.92 11.76
CA SER A 460 -22.63 1.49 13.04
C SER A 460 -22.52 3.01 13.03
N ILE A 461 -21.37 3.56 12.63
CA ILE A 461 -21.16 5.01 12.56
C ILE A 461 -22.17 5.66 11.61
N MET A 462 -22.43 5.03 10.46
CA MET A 462 -23.41 5.55 9.49
C MET A 462 -24.85 5.51 10.01
N ASN A 463 -25.22 4.49 10.78
CA ASN A 463 -26.56 4.34 11.34
C ASN A 463 -26.81 5.28 12.51
N ASP A 464 -25.82 5.51 13.37
CA ASP A 464 -25.92 6.45 14.49
C ASP A 464 -26.24 7.88 14.01
N HIS A 465 -25.73 8.27 12.83
CA HIS A 465 -26.04 9.58 12.23
C HIS A 465 -27.46 9.67 11.65
N ARG A 466 -28.07 8.55 11.24
CA ARG A 466 -29.45 8.54 10.71
C ARG A 466 -30.50 8.68 11.81
N GLY A 467 -30.21 8.22 13.02
CA GLY A 467 -31.14 8.32 14.15
C GLY A 467 -31.25 9.73 14.75
N ALA A 468 -30.39 10.66 14.34
CA ALA A 468 -30.35 12.04 14.82
C ALA A 468 -31.08 13.05 13.91
N GLU A 469 -31.46 12.64 12.69
CA GLU A 469 -32.33 13.39 11.76
C GLU A 469 -33.80 13.05 12.01
#